data_AF-A0A1A2DWK0-F1
#
_entry.id   AF-A0A1A2DWK0-F1
#
_cell.length_a   1.000
_cell.length_b   1.000
_cell.length_c   1.000
_cell.angle_alpha   90.00
_cell.angle_beta   90.00
_cell.angle_gamma   90.00
#
_symmetry.space_group_name_H-M   'P 1'
#
loop_
_entity.id
_entity.type
_entity.pdbx_description
1 polymer ?
#
loop_
_entity_poly.entity_id
_entity_poly.type
_entity_poly.pdbx_seq_one_letter_code
_entity_poly.pdbx_strand_id
1 'polypeptide(L)' 'MTDANPVHDHYTVISHTCEIHTLRVVIAGDPADAAETHREHFPGDAIIRVEQATPSVQLTA' A
#
# COMPACT_ATOMS: atom_id res chain seq x y z
N MET A 1 -17.09 -20.63 -11.29
CA MET A 1 -16.22 -19.54 -11.78
C MET A 1 -16.04 -18.63 -10.58
N THR A 2 -14.93 -18.79 -9.87
CA THR A 2 -14.66 -18.01 -8.66
C THR A 2 -14.48 -16.57 -9.10
N ASP A 3 -15.40 -15.70 -8.69
CA ASP A 3 -15.19 -14.25 -8.67
C ASP A 3 -14.05 -14.01 -7.68
N ALA A 4 -12.82 -14.21 -8.14
CA ALA A 4 -11.63 -13.76 -7.44
C ALA A 4 -11.50 -12.29 -7.80
N ASN A 5 -12.43 -11.46 -7.34
CA ASN A 5 -12.10 -10.05 -7.15
C ASN A 5 -10.94 -10.07 -6.15
N PRO A 6 -9.69 -9.79 -6.58
CA PRO A 6 -8.63 -9.66 -5.60
C PRO A 6 -9.08 -8.51 -4.70
N VAL A 7 -9.41 -8.82 -3.46
CA VAL A 7 -9.73 -7.79 -2.47
C VAL A 7 -8.42 -7.05 -2.27
N HIS A 8 -8.22 -5.99 -3.06
CA HIS A 8 -7.13 -5.08 -2.83
C HIS A 8 -7.52 -4.24 -1.62
N ASP A 9 -6.71 -4.31 -0.58
CA ASP A 9 -6.86 -3.50 0.61
C ASP A 9 -6.00 -2.24 0.47
N HIS A 10 -6.28 -1.25 1.32
CA HIS A 10 -5.49 -0.02 1.33
C HIS A 10 -4.32 -0.21 2.29
N TYR A 11 -3.10 -0.02 1.80
CA TYR A 11 -1.89 -0.06 2.59
C TYR A 11 -1.24 1.31 2.62
N THR A 12 -0.92 1.80 3.81
CA THR A 12 -0.05 2.96 4.00
C THR A 12 1.39 2.50 3.99
N VAL A 13 2.14 2.90 2.96
CA VAL A 13 3.58 2.75 2.87
C VAL A 13 4.24 4.00 3.44
N ILE A 14 4.99 3.82 4.52
CA ILE A 14 5.85 4.83 5.12
C ILE A 14 7.24 4.62 4.55
N SER A 15 7.69 5.56 3.74
CA SER A 15 9.04 5.56 3.18
C SER A 15 9.82 6.78 3.62
N HIS A 16 11.12 6.75 3.36
CA HIS A 16 12.02 7.84 3.61
C HIS A 16 12.77 8.20 2.33
N THR A 17 12.70 9.49 1.99
CA THR A 17 13.46 10.07 0.89
C THR A 17 14.40 11.11 1.47
N CYS A 18 15.71 10.82 1.44
CA CYS A 18 16.78 11.69 1.92
C CYS A 18 16.73 12.03 3.42
N GLU A 19 15.86 12.98 3.83
CA GLU A 19 15.70 13.45 5.23
C GLU A 19 14.22 13.61 5.62
N ILE A 20 13.28 13.22 4.74
CA ILE A 20 11.85 13.42 4.93
C ILE A 20 11.14 12.06 4.93
N HIS A 21 10.29 11.85 5.93
CA HIS A 21 9.34 10.74 5.92
C HIS A 21 8.17 11.05 5.00
N THR A 22 7.90 10.15 4.07
CA THR A 22 6.80 10.20 3.12
C THR A 22 5.79 9.11 3.47
N LEU A 23 4.52 9.48 3.55
CA LEU A 23 3.40 8.53 3.68
C LEU A 23 2.66 8.46 2.35
N ARG A 24 2.41 7.25 1.85
CA ARG A 24 1.63 7.01 0.64
C ARG A 24 0.65 5.88 0.84
N VAL A 25 -0.57 6.02 0.31
CA VAL A 25 -1.54 4.93 0.27
C VAL A 25 -1.38 4.18 -1.05
N VAL A 26 -1.24 2.86 -0.97
CA VAL A 26 -1.12 1.92 -2.08
C VAL A 26 -2.26 0.91 -1.97
N ILE A 27 -2.92 0.62 -3.09
CA ILE A 27 -3.99 -0.37 -3.17
C ILE A 27 -3.34 -1.66 -3.67
N ALA A 28 -3.33 -2.69 -2.83
CA ALA A 28 -2.58 -3.92 -3.08
C ALA A 28 -3.29 -5.14 -2.49
N GLY A 29 -2.98 -6.34 -2.98
CA GLY A 29 -3.53 -7.57 -2.42
C GLY A 29 -2.99 -7.89 -1.02
N ASP A 30 -1.75 -7.47 -0.75
CA ASP A 30 -1.01 -7.79 0.46
C ASP A 30 0.08 -6.71 0.70
N PRO A 31 0.68 -6.64 1.90
CA PRO A 31 1.67 -5.60 2.20
C PRO A 31 2.98 -5.75 1.42
N ALA A 32 3.31 -6.93 0.89
CA ALA A 32 4.49 -7.11 0.06
C ALA A 32 4.24 -6.57 -1.35
N ASP A 33 3.09 -6.87 -1.94
CA ASP A 33 2.60 -6.28 -3.20
C ASP A 33 2.52 -4.75 -3.11
N ALA A 34 2.08 -4.21 -1.96
CA ALA A 34 2.09 -2.77 -1.69
C ALA A 34 3.52 -2.18 -1.67
N ALA A 35 4.47 -2.90 -1.06
CA ALA A 35 5.86 -2.49 -1.02
C ALA A 35 6.49 -2.53 -2.41
N GLU A 36 6.26 -3.58 -3.18
CA GLU A 36 6.78 -3.73 -4.55
C GLU A 36 6.24 -2.62 -5.45
N THR A 37 4.92 -2.39 -5.45
CA THR A 37 4.29 -1.29 -6.19
C THR A 37 4.90 0.07 -5.81
N HIS A 38 5.19 0.29 -4.52
CA HIS A 38 5.87 1.50 -4.07
C HIS A 38 7.31 1.60 -4.62
N ARG A 39 8.08 0.52 -4.60
CA ARG A 39 9.46 0.51 -5.14
C ARG A 39 9.50 0.76 -6.64
N GLU A 40 8.53 0.25 -7.40
CA GLU A 40 8.43 0.47 -8.84
C GLU A 40 8.19 1.94 -9.17
N HIS A 41 7.32 2.61 -8.41
CA HIS A 41 7.01 4.03 -8.62
C HIS A 41 8.05 4.98 -8.01
N PHE A 42 8.73 4.58 -6.93
CA PHE A 42 9.70 5.41 -6.20
C PHE A 42 11.03 4.67 -6.00
N PRO A 43 11.78 4.40 -7.09
CA PRO A 43 13.08 3.76 -7.02
C PRO A 43 14.08 4.71 -6.37
N GLY A 44 14.28 4.56 -5.06
CA GLY A 44 15.16 5.42 -4.25
C GLY A 44 14.61 5.69 -2.85
N ASP A 45 13.31 5.51 -2.65
CA ASP A 45 12.67 5.59 -1.35
C ASP A 45 13.01 4.33 -0.52
N ALA A 46 13.53 4.54 0.68
CA ALA A 46 13.71 3.45 1.64
C ALA A 46 12.37 3.21 2.35
N ILE A 47 11.71 2.09 2.04
CA ILE A 47 10.49 1.69 2.76
C ILE A 47 10.85 1.38 4.21
N ILE A 48 10.29 2.14 5.14
CA ILE A 48 10.48 1.95 6.58
C ILE A 48 9.45 0.93 7.08
N ARG A 49 8.19 1.08 6.66
CA ARG A 49 7.09 0.22 7.09
C ARG A 49 5.94 0.26 6.10
N VAL A 50 5.20 -0.84 6.01
CA VAL A 50 3.90 -0.91 5.36
C VAL A 50 2.87 -1.31 6.41
N GLU A 51 1.78 -0.55 6.53
CA GLU A 51 0.68 -0.79 7.48
C GLU A 51 -0.65 -0.80 6.73
N GLN A 52 -1.62 -1.60 7.14
CA GLN A 52 -2.98 -1.49 6.57
C GLN A 52 -3.59 -0.15 6.97
N ALA A 53 -4.11 0.57 5.98
CA ALA A 53 -4.69 1.89 6.10
C ALA A 53 -6.14 1.80 6.61
N THR A 54 -6.36 1.23 7.80
CA THR A 54 -7.67 1.04 8.48
C THR A 54 -8.72 0.24 7.67
N PRO A 55 -9.57 -0.57 8.32
CA PRO A 55 -10.40 -1.53 7.61
C PRO A 55 -11.41 -0.86 6.68
N SER A 56 -11.55 -1.49 5.51
CA SER A 56 -12.38 -1.13 4.36
C SER A 56 -13.68 -0.39 4.74
N VAL A 57 -13.91 0.79 4.16
CA VAL A 57 -15.23 1.42 4.15
C VAL A 57 -16.19 0.46 3.47
N GLN A 58 -17.09 -0.17 4.24
CA GLN A 58 -18.24 -0.85 3.70
C GLN A 58 -19.21 0.22 3.19
N LEU A 59 -19.23 0.45 1.88
CA LEU A 59 -20.21 1.32 1.25
C LEU A 59 -21.58 0.62 1.35
N THR A 60 -22.39 0.98 2.35
CA THR A 60 -23.81 0.59 2.40
C THR A 60 -24.54 1.39 1.32
N ALA A 61 -25.17 0.66 0.39
CA ALA A 61 -26.01 1.18 -0.68
C ALA A 61 -27.33 1.77 -0.16
#